data_AF-A0A8T2DZX2-F1
#
_entry.id   AF-A0A8T2DZX2-F1
#
_cell.length_a   1.000
_cell.length_b   1.000
_cell.length_c   1.000
_cell.angle_alpha   90.00
_cell.angle_beta   90.00
_cell.angle_gamma   90.00
#
_symmetry.space_group_name_H-M   'P 1'
#
loop_
_entity.id
_entity.type
_entity.pdbx_description
1 polymer ?
#
loop_
_entity_poly.entity_id
_entity_poly.type
_entity_poly.pdbx_seq_one_letter_code
_entity_poly.pdbx_strand_id
1 'polypeptide(L)'
;MPVLYSTGYDLVNLCIGETKKNIKLTDDILDAAFYVLDKSQIEDNAWILLYLELVVATSFRNHITHGLTSLKILKVAMEIPRSPGVSVNMGLDAYDATFYISYKDFCKARVGKEVDRIALVRRILDPQLEILRLGGYTLSSQTIKPSNTMDAGSF
;
A
#
# COMPACT_ATOMS: atom_id res chain seq x y z
N MET A 1 2.93 18.42 -9.53
CA MET A 1 2.15 17.41 -8.79
C MET A 1 1.87 17.95 -7.39
N PRO A 2 0.64 17.86 -6.86
CA PRO A 2 0.37 18.28 -5.49
C PRO A 2 0.93 17.25 -4.50
N VAL A 3 1.75 17.70 -3.54
CA VAL A 3 2.24 16.89 -2.43
C VAL A 3 1.22 17.00 -1.30
N LEU A 4 0.65 15.88 -0.88
CA LEU A 4 -0.25 15.82 0.26
C LEU A 4 0.53 15.28 1.47
N TYR A 5 0.39 15.94 2.62
CA TYR A 5 0.95 15.48 3.90
C TYR A 5 -0.12 14.63 4.59
N SER A 6 0.24 13.39 4.95
CA SER A 6 -0.67 12.35 5.41
C SER A 6 0.08 11.49 6.44
N THR A 7 -0.58 10.73 7.31
CA THR A 7 0.11 9.65 8.01
C THR A 7 0.08 8.36 7.17
N GLY A 8 0.94 7.38 7.46
CA GLY A 8 0.88 6.06 6.80
C GLY A 8 -0.47 5.34 7.00
N TYR A 9 -1.17 5.61 8.10
CA TYR A 9 -2.53 5.10 8.37
C TYR A 9 -3.58 5.76 7.45
N ASP A 10 -3.46 7.05 7.19
CA ASP A 10 -4.37 7.80 6.31
C ASP A 10 -4.26 7.36 4.84
N LEU A 11 -3.08 6.92 4.39
CA LEU A 11 -2.93 6.32 3.05
C LEU A 11 -3.56 4.94 2.93
N VAL A 12 -3.47 4.12 3.99
CA VAL A 12 -4.22 2.86 4.06
C VAL A 12 -5.71 3.17 3.93
N ASN A 13 -6.20 4.17 4.67
CA ASN A 13 -7.59 4.64 4.64
C ASN A 13 -8.01 5.20 3.27
N LEU A 14 -7.12 5.90 2.57
CA LEU A 14 -7.33 6.40 1.21
C LEU A 14 -7.39 5.26 0.18
N CYS A 15 -6.58 4.22 0.37
CA CYS A 15 -6.58 3.01 -0.46
C CYS A 15 -7.84 2.15 -0.25
N ILE A 16 -8.43 2.13 0.94
CA ILE A 16 -9.72 1.47 1.24
C ILE A 16 -10.95 2.35 0.96
N GLY A 17 -10.77 3.66 0.75
CA GLY A 17 -11.86 4.58 0.42
C GLY A 17 -12.70 5.07 1.59
N GLU A 18 -12.21 4.97 2.84
CA GLU A 18 -13.02 5.23 4.04
C GLU A 18 -13.06 6.69 4.53
N THR A 19 -12.35 7.66 3.94
CA THR A 19 -12.35 9.03 4.49
C THR A 19 -12.65 10.14 3.47
N LYS A 20 -13.91 10.61 3.49
CA LYS A 20 -14.23 12.04 3.35
C LYS A 20 -14.29 12.66 4.75
N LYS A 21 -13.16 13.03 5.36
CA LYS A 21 -13.15 13.93 6.51
C LYS A 21 -11.94 14.84 6.44
N ASN A 22 -12.17 16.13 6.65
CA ASN A 22 -11.15 17.16 6.86
C ASN A 22 -10.16 16.67 7.93
N ILE A 23 -8.90 16.42 7.54
CA ILE A 23 -7.85 16.03 8.47
C ILE A 23 -7.03 17.27 8.80
N LYS A 24 -6.99 17.62 10.09
CA LYS A 24 -6.11 18.64 10.66
C LYS A 24 -4.95 17.88 11.30
N LEU A 25 -3.75 17.98 10.72
CA LEU A 25 -2.55 17.27 11.20
C LEU A 25 -1.83 18.09 12.27
N THR A 26 -1.40 17.45 13.35
CA THR A 26 -0.56 18.00 14.42
C THR A 26 0.93 17.77 14.13
N ASP A 27 1.75 18.78 14.40
CA ASP A 27 3.08 19.07 13.82
C ASP A 27 4.28 18.12 14.12
N ASP A 28 4.13 16.95 14.74
CA ASP A 28 5.30 16.29 15.39
C ASP A 28 5.71 14.87 14.90
N ILE A 29 5.44 14.44 13.66
CA ILE A 29 5.89 13.11 13.20
C ILE A 29 6.54 13.19 11.81
N LEU A 30 7.87 12.97 11.78
CA LEU A 30 8.71 12.54 10.65
C LEU A 30 8.12 12.85 9.25
N ASP A 31 8.59 13.95 8.67
CA ASP A 31 8.12 14.54 7.41
C ASP A 31 8.22 13.57 6.23
N ALA A 32 7.29 12.64 6.03
CA ALA A 32 7.27 11.73 4.88
C ALA A 32 6.49 12.34 3.70
N ALA A 33 6.87 11.97 2.48
CA ALA A 33 6.20 12.40 1.27
C ALA A 33 5.25 11.31 0.78
N PHE A 34 3.99 11.68 0.51
CA PHE A 34 2.95 10.73 0.11
C PHE A 34 2.42 11.04 -1.29
N TYR A 35 2.22 9.99 -2.08
CA TYR A 35 1.80 10.06 -3.47
C TYR A 35 0.73 9.03 -3.76
N VAL A 36 -0.33 9.43 -4.46
CA VAL A 36 -1.28 8.50 -5.08
C VAL A 36 -0.90 8.38 -6.54
N LEU A 37 -0.77 7.16 -7.04
CA LEU A 37 -0.40 6.93 -8.42
C LEU A 37 -1.63 6.99 -9.32
N ASP A 38 -1.47 7.65 -10.45
CA ASP A 38 -2.48 7.65 -11.51
C ASP A 38 -2.53 6.30 -12.22
N LYS A 39 -3.65 6.02 -12.89
CA LYS A 39 -3.86 4.76 -13.59
C LYS A 39 -2.78 4.49 -14.66
N SER A 40 -2.37 5.51 -15.43
CA SER A 40 -1.30 5.37 -16.42
C SER A 40 0.04 5.01 -15.76
N GLN A 41 0.36 5.63 -14.63
CA GLN A 41 1.58 5.30 -13.89
C GLN A 41 1.58 3.84 -13.40
N ILE A 42 0.43 3.31 -13.00
CA ILE A 42 0.30 1.90 -12.61
C ILE A 42 0.47 0.98 -13.82
N GLU A 43 -0.12 1.33 -14.97
CA GLU A 43 -0.06 0.53 -16.20
C GLU A 43 1.33 0.55 -16.85
N ASP A 44 2.02 1.69 -16.84
CA ASP A 44 3.36 1.85 -17.40
C ASP A 44 4.45 1.17 -16.55
N ASN A 45 4.15 0.85 -15.29
CA ASN A 45 5.08 0.29 -14.32
C ASN A 45 4.67 -1.14 -13.92
N ALA A 46 4.84 -2.08 -14.85
CA ALA A 46 4.49 -3.50 -14.66
C ALA A 46 5.11 -4.15 -13.40
N TRP A 47 6.21 -3.60 -12.88
CA TRP A 47 6.84 -4.05 -11.64
C TRP A 47 5.96 -3.84 -10.40
N ILE A 48 4.97 -2.94 -10.43
CA ILE A 48 3.98 -2.79 -9.34
C ILE A 48 3.14 -4.06 -9.22
N LEU A 49 2.75 -4.66 -10.35
CA LEU A 49 2.06 -5.95 -10.36
C LEU A 49 2.98 -7.05 -9.82
N LEU A 50 4.25 -7.07 -10.24
CA LEU A 50 5.24 -8.02 -9.73
C LEU A 50 5.37 -7.94 -8.19
N TYR A 51 5.36 -6.73 -7.62
CA TYR A 51 5.44 -6.54 -6.18
C TYR A 51 4.24 -7.13 -5.45
N LEU A 52 3.03 -6.91 -5.98
CA LEU A 52 1.81 -7.50 -5.47
C LEU A 52 1.85 -9.03 -5.56
N GLU A 53 2.21 -9.55 -6.73
CA GLU A 53 2.32 -10.99 -7.00
C GLU A 53 3.28 -11.68 -6.03
N LEU A 54 4.46 -11.08 -5.79
CA LEU A 54 5.45 -11.65 -4.88
C LEU A 54 4.94 -11.72 -3.44
N VAL A 55 4.33 -10.64 -2.94
CA VAL A 55 3.79 -10.59 -1.58
C VAL A 55 2.62 -11.56 -1.40
N VAL A 56 1.79 -11.73 -2.42
CA VAL A 56 0.71 -12.74 -2.39
C VAL A 56 1.28 -14.16 -2.42
N ALA A 57 2.27 -14.44 -3.28
CA ALA A 57 2.89 -15.75 -3.37
C ALA A 57 3.58 -16.17 -2.05
N THR A 58 4.25 -15.24 -1.37
CA THR A 58 4.90 -15.51 -0.08
C THR A 58 3.88 -15.63 1.06
N SER A 59 2.80 -14.85 1.04
CA SER A 59 1.75 -14.91 2.07
C SER A 59 0.88 -16.18 1.97
N PHE A 60 0.72 -16.74 0.76
CA PHE A 60 -0.14 -17.90 0.48
C PHE A 60 0.65 -19.06 -0.13
N ARG A 61 1.79 -19.37 0.47
CA ARG A 61 2.77 -20.34 -0.07
C ARG A 61 2.18 -21.72 -0.36
N ASN A 62 1.12 -22.12 0.34
CA ASN A 62 0.45 -23.41 0.16
C ASN A 62 -0.61 -23.41 -0.97
N HIS A 63 -0.89 -22.26 -1.57
CA HIS A 63 -1.94 -22.08 -2.60
C HIS A 63 -1.37 -21.58 -3.95
N ILE A 64 -0.06 -21.68 -4.17
CA ILE A 64 0.64 -21.17 -5.36
C ILE A 64 0.14 -21.84 -6.65
N THR A 65 -0.41 -23.05 -6.57
CA THR A 65 -0.95 -23.81 -7.71
C THR A 65 -2.11 -23.12 -8.43
N HIS A 66 -2.74 -22.10 -7.83
CA HIS A 66 -3.93 -21.44 -8.38
C HIS A 66 -3.68 -20.16 -9.19
N GLY A 67 -2.41 -19.85 -9.50
CA GLY A 67 -2.03 -18.73 -10.35
C GLY A 67 -2.23 -17.34 -9.73
N LEU A 68 -1.50 -16.36 -10.24
CA LEU A 68 -1.54 -14.96 -9.79
C LEU A 68 -2.31 -14.04 -10.76
N THR A 69 -2.81 -14.59 -11.88
CA THR A 69 -3.67 -13.92 -12.88
C THR A 69 -5.03 -13.49 -12.34
N SER A 70 -5.36 -13.91 -11.13
CA SER A 70 -6.62 -13.60 -10.43
C SER A 70 -6.53 -12.34 -9.56
N LEU A 71 -5.45 -11.56 -9.69
CA LEU A 71 -5.24 -10.31 -8.96
C LEU A 71 -5.56 -9.11 -9.86
N LYS A 72 -6.31 -8.14 -9.33
CA LYS A 72 -6.58 -6.88 -10.04
C LYS A 72 -6.28 -5.69 -9.14
N ILE A 73 -5.28 -4.90 -9.52
CA ILE A 73 -4.95 -3.63 -8.84
C ILE A 73 -6.10 -2.64 -9.03
N LEU A 74 -6.48 -1.97 -7.94
CA LEU A 74 -7.50 -0.93 -7.92
C LEU A 74 -6.87 0.45 -7.75
N LYS A 75 -6.03 0.62 -6.73
CA LYS A 75 -5.35 1.87 -6.38
C LYS A 75 -3.98 1.57 -5.78
N VAL A 76 -3.06 2.50 -5.99
CA VAL A 76 -1.73 2.43 -5.39
C VAL A 76 -1.40 3.78 -4.76
N ALA A 77 -0.98 3.75 -3.51
CA ALA A 77 -0.34 4.88 -2.87
C ALA A 77 1.10 4.52 -2.50
N MET A 78 1.93 5.54 -2.37
CA MET A 78 3.34 5.45 -2.06
C MET A 78 3.66 6.41 -0.92
N GLU A 79 4.46 5.92 0.02
CA GLU A 79 5.13 6.71 1.04
C GLU A 79 6.64 6.68 0.77
N ILE A 80 7.27 7.85 0.82
CA ILE A 80 8.71 8.01 0.77
C ILE A 80 9.15 8.66 2.09
N PRO A 81 9.96 7.97 2.92
CA PRO A 81 10.49 8.59 4.13
C PRO A 81 11.46 9.72 3.74
N ARG A 82 11.29 10.94 4.28
CA ARG A 82 12.35 11.95 4.16
C ARG A 82 13.38 11.68 5.23
N SER A 83 14.58 11.27 4.80
CA SER A 83 15.74 11.19 5.66
C SER A 83 16.62 12.42 5.43
N PRO A 84 17.00 13.18 6.47
CA PRO A 84 17.91 14.30 6.32
C PRO A 84 19.24 13.85 5.71
N GLY A 85 19.70 14.51 4.63
CA GLY A 85 21.04 14.32 4.08
C GLY A 85 21.19 13.32 2.93
N VAL A 86 20.11 12.67 2.47
CA VAL A 86 20.13 11.84 1.25
C VAL A 86 19.43 12.60 0.13
N SER A 87 20.08 12.75 -1.03
CA SER A 87 19.40 13.21 -2.25
C SER A 87 18.33 12.19 -2.62
N VAL A 88 17.11 12.46 -2.20
CA VAL A 88 15.96 11.56 -2.36
C VAL A 88 15.46 11.69 -3.80
N ASN A 89 15.72 10.66 -4.62
CA ASN A 89 14.86 10.44 -5.78
C ASN A 89 13.41 10.43 -5.29
N MET A 90 12.53 11.14 -6.01
CA MET A 90 11.13 11.30 -5.64
C MET A 90 10.23 10.49 -6.58
N GLY A 91 8.99 10.25 -6.12
CA GLY A 91 8.03 9.47 -6.89
C GLY A 91 8.51 8.05 -7.16
N LEU A 92 8.26 7.54 -8.37
CA LEU A 92 8.54 6.15 -8.73
C LEU A 92 10.03 5.78 -8.76
N ASP A 93 10.92 6.77 -8.82
CA ASP A 93 12.37 6.57 -8.82
C ASP A 93 12.97 6.51 -7.41
N ALA A 94 12.15 6.68 -6.37
CA ALA A 94 12.60 6.70 -4.98
C ALA A 94 13.27 5.39 -4.55
N TYR A 95 14.45 5.49 -3.96
CA TYR A 95 15.20 4.31 -3.55
C TYR A 95 14.57 3.55 -2.38
N ASP A 96 14.11 4.27 -1.36
CA ASP A 96 13.31 3.71 -0.26
C ASP A 96 11.88 4.20 -0.40
N ALA A 97 10.94 3.28 -0.61
CA ALA A 97 9.53 3.61 -0.73
C ALA A 97 8.65 2.45 -0.25
N THR A 98 7.57 2.80 0.43
CA THR A 98 6.51 1.87 0.82
C THR A 98 5.31 2.04 -0.10
N PHE A 99 4.90 0.97 -0.76
CA PHE A 99 3.74 0.89 -1.64
C PHE A 99 2.57 0.26 -0.90
N TYR A 100 1.43 0.93 -0.97
CA TYR A 100 0.13 0.48 -0.50
C TYR A 100 -0.71 0.14 -1.72
N ILE A 101 -0.90 -1.15 -1.99
CA ILE A 101 -1.57 -1.63 -3.19
C ILE A 101 -2.93 -2.19 -2.78
N SER A 102 -3.99 -1.47 -3.13
CA SER A 102 -5.37 -1.97 -3.03
C SER A 102 -5.67 -2.86 -4.23
N TYR A 103 -6.16 -4.06 -4.01
CA TYR A 103 -6.43 -5.04 -5.07
C TYR A 103 -7.63 -5.95 -4.76
N LYS A 104 -8.19 -6.52 -5.82
CA LYS A 104 -9.16 -7.62 -5.75
C LYS A 104 -8.45 -8.94 -5.94
N ASP A 105 -8.80 -9.91 -5.11
CA ASP A 105 -8.39 -11.31 -5.26
C ASP A 105 -9.60 -12.15 -5.66
N PHE A 106 -9.60 -12.63 -6.90
CA PHE A 106 -10.66 -13.49 -7.45
C PHE A 106 -10.41 -14.98 -7.21
N CYS A 107 -9.28 -15.35 -6.61
CA CYS A 107 -8.90 -16.75 -6.42
C CYS A 107 -9.73 -17.41 -5.32
N LYS A 108 -10.84 -18.06 -5.69
CA LYS A 108 -11.69 -18.77 -4.72
C LYS A 108 -10.92 -19.82 -3.90
N ALA A 109 -9.89 -20.44 -4.45
CA ALA A 109 -9.07 -21.39 -3.70
C ALA A 109 -8.20 -20.72 -2.62
N ARG A 110 -7.82 -19.45 -2.82
CA ARG A 110 -7.02 -18.66 -1.88
C ARG A 110 -7.88 -17.96 -0.83
N VAL A 111 -9.00 -17.38 -1.25
CA VAL A 111 -9.81 -16.47 -0.43
C VAL A 111 -11.25 -16.92 -0.20
N GLY A 112 -11.66 -18.06 -0.76
CA GLY A 112 -13.03 -18.60 -0.69
C GLY A 112 -14.02 -17.85 -1.59
N LYS A 113 -14.07 -16.53 -1.43
CA LYS A 113 -14.90 -15.58 -2.19
C LYS A 113 -14.04 -14.38 -2.60
N GLU A 114 -14.41 -13.72 -3.70
CA GLU A 114 -13.83 -12.43 -4.08
C GLU A 114 -13.85 -11.45 -2.91
N VAL A 115 -12.69 -10.85 -2.61
CA VAL A 115 -12.50 -9.87 -1.54
C VAL A 115 -11.56 -8.76 -1.98
N ASP A 116 -11.80 -7.56 -1.43
CA ASP A 116 -10.88 -6.43 -1.50
C ASP A 116 -9.80 -6.60 -0.41
N ARG A 117 -8.54 -6.34 -0.79
CA ARG A 117 -7.37 -6.54 0.07
C ARG A 117 -6.35 -5.43 -0.16
N ILE A 118 -5.42 -5.32 0.78
CA ILE A 118 -4.30 -4.38 0.70
C ILE A 118 -3.01 -5.17 0.80
N ALA A 119 -2.05 -4.87 -0.05
CA ALA A 119 -0.67 -5.30 0.11
C ALA A 119 0.18 -4.10 0.53
N LEU A 120 1.00 -4.30 1.55
CA LEU A 120 2.06 -3.36 1.93
C LEU A 120 3.37 -3.91 1.38
N VAL A 121 4.08 -3.13 0.56
CA VAL A 121 5.37 -3.54 -0.02
C VAL A 121 6.39 -2.44 0.18
N ARG A 122 7.43 -2.69 0.96
CA ARG A 122 8.58 -1.79 1.06
C ARG A 122 9.67 -2.23 0.09
N ARG A 123 10.11 -1.27 -0.73
CA ARG A 123 11.24 -1.38 -1.64
C ARG A 123 12.40 -0.58 -1.08
N ILE A 124 13.58 -1.19 -1.06
CA ILE A 124 14.85 -0.49 -0.83
C ILE A 124 15.78 -0.86 -1.98
N LEU A 125 16.15 0.12 -2.78
CA LEU A 125 17.21 0.03 -3.78
C LEU A 125 18.48 0.63 -3.20
N ASP A 126 19.52 -0.18 -3.02
CA ASP A 126 20.84 0.29 -2.64
C ASP A 126 21.69 0.41 -3.92
N PRO A 127 21.92 1.62 -4.45
CA PRO A 127 22.69 1.79 -5.67
C PRO A 127 24.19 1.54 -5.47
N GLN A 128 24.71 1.61 -4.24
CA GLN A 128 26.13 1.35 -3.97
C GLN A 128 26.42 -0.16 -3.96
N LEU A 129 25.50 -0.94 -3.40
CA LEU A 129 25.62 -2.39 -3.33
C LEU A 129 24.97 -3.10 -4.52
N GLU A 130 24.24 -2.37 -5.37
CA GLU A 130 23.39 -2.91 -6.46
C GLU A 130 22.37 -3.94 -5.96
N ILE A 131 21.85 -3.75 -4.74
CA ILE A 131 20.92 -4.68 -4.10
C ILE A 131 19.50 -4.10 -4.14
N LEU A 132 18.56 -4.92 -4.62
CA LEU A 132 17.13 -4.71 -4.42
C LEU A 132 16.66 -5.55 -3.22
N ARG A 133 16.11 -4.87 -2.20
CA ARG A 133 15.40 -5.53 -1.10
C ARG A 133 13.90 -5.23 -1.23
N LEU A 134 13.10 -6.29 -1.24
CA LEU A 134 11.65 -6.21 -1.22
C LEU A 134 11.13 -6.98 -0.02
N GLY A 135 10.25 -6.35 0.76
CA GLY A 135 9.58 -6.97 1.89
C GLY A 135 8.14 -6.49 1.97
N GLY A 136 7.25 -7.33 2.47
CA GLY A 136 5.84 -6.96 2.52
C GLY A 136 4.93 -8.05 3.05
N TYR A 137 3.66 -7.70 3.21
CA TYR A 137 2.61 -8.61 3.66
C TYR A 137 1.25 -8.17 3.12
N THR A 138 0.28 -9.07 3.17
CA THR A 138 -1.12 -8.79 2.80
C THR A 138 -1.99 -8.60 4.03
N LEU A 139 -2.93 -7.66 3.96
CA LEU A 139 -3.98 -7.43 4.94
C LEU A 139 -5.34 -7.73 4.30
N SER A 140 -6.26 -8.30 5.08
CA SER A 140 -7.67 -8.37 4.68
C SER A 140 -8.35 -7.04 5.00
N SER A 141 -9.13 -6.50 4.06
CA SER A 141 -9.90 -5.27 4.32
C SER A 141 -10.96 -5.47 5.41
N GLN A 142 -11.35 -6.71 5.71
CA GLN A 142 -12.35 -7.04 6.74
C GLN A 142 -11.82 -6.92 8.17
N THR A 143 -10.51 -6.81 8.36
CA THR A 143 -9.88 -6.71 9.69
C THR A 143 -9.77 -5.26 10.18
N ILE A 144 -10.01 -4.28 9.30
CA ILE A 144 -10.09 -2.86 9.66
C ILE A 144 -11.55 -2.57 10.02
N LYS A 145 -11.97 -2.95 11.23
CA LYS A 145 -13.24 -2.47 11.76
C LYS A 145 -13.03 -0.99 12.14
N PRO A 146 -13.83 -0.03 11.64
CA PRO A 146 -13.88 1.27 12.27
C PRO A 146 -14.32 1.07 13.72
N SER A 147 -13.51 1.51 14.68
CA SER A 147 -13.86 1.50 16.10
C SER A 147 -14.94 2.55 16.36
N ASN A 148 -16.18 2.25 15.97
CA ASN A 148 -17.33 3.02 16.39
C ASN A 148 -17.86 2.43 17.70
N THR A 149 -17.14 2.70 18.79
CA THR A 149 -17.72 2.58 20.14
C THR A 149 -17.84 3.98 20.72
N MET A 150 -18.76 4.77 20.17
CA MET A 150 -19.44 5.77 20.99
C MET A 150 -20.66 5.04 21.55
N ASP A 151 -20.51 4.55 22.77
CA ASP A 151 -21.62 4.10 23.58
C ASP A 151 -22.50 5.32 23.88
N ALA A 152 -23.53 5.51 23.05
CA ALA A 152 -24.65 6.38 23.37
C ALA A 152 -25.64 5.59 24.25
N GLY A 153 -25.19 5.22 25.44
CA GLY A 153 -26.05 4.76 26.52
C GLY A 153 -26.85 5.93 27.07
N SER A 154 -28.14 5.93 26.76
CA SER A 154 -29.13 6.88 27.26
C SER A 154 -29.62 6.44 28.64
N PHE A 155 -29.65 7.34 29.63
CA PHE A 155 -30.77 7.75 30.49
C PHE A 155 -30.31 8.86 31.43
#